data_AF-A0A484BCV7-F1
#
_entry.id   AF-A0A484BCV7-F1
#
_cell.length_a   1.000
_cell.length_b   1.000
_cell.length_c   1.000
_cell.angle_alpha   90.00
_cell.angle_beta   90.00
_cell.angle_gamma   90.00
#
_symmetry.space_group_name_H-M   'P 1'
#
loop_
_entity.id
_entity.type
_entity.pdbx_description
1 polymer ?
#
loop_
_entity_poly.entity_id
_entity_poly.type
_entity_poly.pdbx_seq_one_letter_code
_entity_poly.pdbx_strand_id
1 'polypeptide(L)'
;MDNNENKDNLCPPATKKIKIDNFGIKAILSDDYKKDIELMQVHSCQLESKQQLQAVIKELALKLPHFQHLKRVHDRNVLICPSDDIKESLEQHLKLHQISDNVLEALCRNVNVIEVPASSAKLRVQYEKMSKYWPCKFHPDKYAESLQNGSNFTDSQRAYHKRMAELLWKLSTDVSKGQNVGICVDPRRPSIVAIAAAGDGNSHQHCVMWLVDHVARSQRGGAWQSDVEFVKDEPHTKSTLSGLPQIFYDYLKQDTACQDLNLGAELPRREEHQQQSEPVVEDIHADNLCKYGPYLCTGYDVYLLREPCLMCSMALVHSRVKRIFFLEQSENGALTSKFQLHAVKELNHHYEVFQFTM
;
A
#
# COMPACT_ATOMS: atom_id res chain seq x y z
N MET A 1 -12.75 -63.71 -11.48
CA MET A 1 -11.70 -62.68 -11.50
C MET A 1 -12.42 -61.38 -11.76
N ASP A 2 -13.00 -60.82 -10.71
CA ASP A 2 -13.74 -59.56 -10.74
C ASP A 2 -12.85 -58.50 -10.11
N ASN A 3 -12.39 -57.53 -10.90
CA ASN A 3 -11.73 -56.33 -10.39
C ASN A 3 -12.67 -55.14 -10.62
N ASN A 4 -13.20 -54.67 -9.50
CA ASN A 4 -14.06 -53.51 -9.37
C ASN A 4 -13.17 -52.31 -9.02
N GLU A 5 -12.88 -51.43 -9.97
CA GLU A 5 -12.21 -50.15 -9.69
C GLU A 5 -13.25 -49.05 -9.50
N ASN A 6 -13.51 -48.72 -8.23
CA ASN A 6 -14.19 -47.50 -7.82
C ASN A 6 -13.32 -46.30 -8.19
N LYS A 7 -13.75 -45.52 -9.19
CA LYS A 7 -13.27 -44.15 -9.38
C LYS A 7 -14.04 -43.25 -8.43
N ASP A 8 -13.41 -42.91 -7.31
CA ASP A 8 -13.87 -41.87 -6.39
C ASP A 8 -13.93 -40.53 -7.12
N ASN A 9 -15.16 -40.10 -7.42
CA ASN A 9 -15.47 -38.73 -7.79
C ASN A 9 -15.29 -37.84 -6.54
N LEU A 10 -14.08 -37.30 -6.35
CA LEU A 10 -13.84 -36.23 -5.40
C LEU A 10 -14.52 -34.95 -5.90
N CYS A 11 -15.75 -34.73 -5.44
CA CYS A 11 -16.40 -33.44 -5.45
C CYS A 11 -15.55 -32.46 -4.60
N PRO A 12 -15.20 -31.26 -5.08
CA PRO A 12 -14.51 -30.29 -4.24
C PRO A 12 -15.35 -30.00 -2.98
N PRO A 13 -14.72 -29.87 -1.80
CA PRO A 13 -15.45 -29.70 -0.56
C PRO A 13 -16.33 -28.44 -0.63
N ALA A 14 -17.60 -28.61 -0.25
CA ALA A 14 -18.55 -27.52 -0.18
C ALA A 14 -17.97 -26.35 0.64
N THR A 15 -17.95 -25.16 0.03
CA THR A 15 -17.46 -23.92 0.63
C THR A 15 -18.22 -23.66 1.93
N LYS A 16 -17.55 -23.85 3.08
CA LYS A 16 -18.15 -23.60 4.39
C LYS A 16 -18.56 -22.13 4.47
N LYS A 17 -19.84 -21.86 4.76
CA LYS A 17 -20.34 -20.52 5.08
C LYS A 17 -19.46 -19.92 6.18
N ILE A 18 -18.75 -18.86 5.83
CA ILE A 18 -17.95 -18.08 6.77
C ILE A 18 -18.91 -17.31 7.69
N LYS A 19 -18.73 -17.38 9.01
CA LYS A 19 -19.46 -16.53 9.98
C LYS A 19 -18.75 -15.17 10.03
N ILE A 20 -19.36 -14.17 9.40
CA ILE A 20 -18.78 -12.88 9.01
C ILE A 20 -18.57 -11.88 10.18
N ASP A 21 -19.12 -12.12 11.37
CA ASP A 21 -19.14 -11.12 12.44
C ASP A 21 -17.77 -10.77 13.06
N ASN A 22 -16.71 -11.56 12.83
CA ASN A 22 -15.42 -11.41 13.53
C ASN A 22 -14.24 -10.90 12.69
N PHE A 23 -14.46 -10.44 11.46
CA PHE A 23 -13.34 -10.12 10.58
C PHE A 23 -12.64 -8.80 10.95
N GLY A 24 -11.31 -8.82 10.98
CA GLY A 24 -10.44 -7.65 11.10
C GLY A 24 -10.05 -7.06 9.75
N ILE A 25 -9.43 -5.88 9.76
CA ILE A 25 -8.81 -5.26 8.57
C ILE A 25 -7.35 -5.00 8.90
N LYS A 26 -6.44 -5.60 8.14
CA LYS A 26 -5.00 -5.51 8.36
C LYS A 26 -4.32 -4.84 7.16
N ALA A 27 -3.53 -3.81 7.41
CA ALA A 27 -2.70 -3.21 6.38
C ALA A 27 -1.54 -4.16 5.99
N ILE A 28 -1.28 -4.27 4.69
CA ILE A 28 -0.14 -5.02 4.15
C ILE A 28 1.02 -4.03 3.97
N LEU A 29 1.88 -3.96 4.99
CA LEU A 29 3.10 -3.16 4.92
C LEU A 29 4.21 -3.88 4.17
N SER A 30 5.08 -3.09 3.52
CA SER A 30 6.29 -3.59 2.88
C SER A 30 7.25 -4.24 3.87
N ASP A 31 8.17 -5.04 3.35
CA ASP A 31 9.16 -5.72 4.20
C ASP A 31 10.06 -4.75 4.97
N ASP A 32 10.24 -3.50 4.51
CA ASP A 32 11.00 -2.47 5.24
C ASP A 32 10.42 -2.19 6.65
N TYR A 33 9.13 -2.47 6.87
CA TYR A 33 8.46 -2.35 8.18
C TYR A 33 8.57 -3.61 9.06
N LYS A 34 8.95 -4.75 8.46
CA LYS A 34 8.95 -6.07 9.10
C LYS A 34 10.35 -6.69 9.23
N LYS A 35 11.32 -6.19 8.48
CA LYS A 35 12.71 -6.66 8.49
C LYS A 35 13.28 -6.66 9.91
N ASP A 36 14.06 -7.69 10.18
CA ASP A 36 14.93 -7.73 11.35
C ASP A 36 15.97 -6.61 11.27
N ILE A 37 16.52 -6.24 12.42
CA ILE A 37 17.49 -5.16 12.51
C ILE A 37 18.80 -5.65 11.91
N GLU A 38 19.16 -5.09 10.77
CA GLU A 38 20.49 -5.25 10.20
C GLU A 38 21.48 -4.41 11.01
N LEU A 39 22.54 -5.08 11.48
CA LEU A 39 23.64 -4.44 12.21
C LEU A 39 24.85 -4.32 11.29
N MET A 40 25.63 -3.27 11.51
CA MET A 40 26.90 -3.07 10.85
C MET A 40 27.99 -2.79 11.87
N GLN A 41 29.21 -3.24 11.57
CA GLN A 41 30.38 -2.95 12.37
C GLN A 41 30.91 -1.55 12.05
N VAL A 42 31.19 -0.78 13.10
CA VAL A 42 31.63 0.61 13.00
C VAL A 42 32.80 0.84 13.93
N HIS A 43 33.82 1.53 13.41
CA HIS A 43 34.91 2.04 14.23
C HIS A 43 34.40 3.23 15.07
N SER A 44 34.62 3.15 16.37
CA SER A 44 34.28 4.18 17.34
C SER A 44 35.50 4.53 18.18
N CYS A 45 35.59 5.76 18.66
CA CYS A 45 36.63 6.15 19.62
C CYS A 45 36.01 6.72 20.90
N GLN A 46 36.62 6.41 22.05
CA GLN A 46 36.27 7.05 23.30
C GLN A 46 37.10 8.31 23.52
N LEU A 47 36.44 9.47 23.63
CA LEU A 47 37.13 10.75 23.88
C LEU A 47 37.36 11.00 25.38
N GLU A 48 38.54 11.52 25.71
CA GLU A 48 38.95 11.81 27.10
C GLU A 48 38.31 13.11 27.63
N SER A 49 38.11 14.12 26.77
CA SER A 49 37.61 15.44 27.16
C SER A 49 36.45 15.95 26.29
N LYS A 50 35.55 16.72 26.90
CA LYS A 50 34.47 17.42 26.16
C LYS A 50 34.98 18.54 25.25
N GLN A 51 36.19 19.06 25.50
CA GLN A 51 36.78 20.15 24.70
C GLN A 51 37.10 19.70 23.27
N GLN A 52 37.56 18.45 23.09
CA GLN A 52 37.85 17.88 21.77
C GLN A 52 36.59 17.52 20.98
N LEU A 53 35.49 17.21 21.68
CA LEU A 53 34.25 16.69 21.09
C LEU A 53 33.71 17.57 19.95
N GLN A 54 33.68 18.89 20.15
CA GLN A 54 33.14 19.81 19.16
C GLN A 54 33.97 19.84 17.87
N ALA A 55 35.30 19.84 18.00
CA ALA A 55 36.21 19.81 16.85
C ALA A 55 36.07 18.49 16.08
N VAL A 56 36.07 17.36 16.80
CA VAL A 56 35.92 16.02 16.22
C VAL A 56 34.59 15.88 15.47
N ILE A 57 33.46 16.22 16.10
CA ILE A 57 32.14 16.11 15.46
C ILE A 57 32.06 17.00 14.22
N LYS A 58 32.54 18.24 14.31
CA LYS A 58 32.49 19.20 13.19
C LYS A 58 33.29 18.67 12.00
N GLU A 59 34.48 18.13 12.25
CA GLU A 59 35.35 17.63 11.21
C GLU A 59 34.82 16.34 10.58
N LEU A 60 34.35 15.40 11.40
CA LEU A 60 33.70 14.17 10.92
C LEU A 60 32.44 14.46 10.12
N ALA A 61 31.59 15.41 10.56
CA ALA A 61 30.38 15.76 9.81
C ALA A 61 30.67 16.33 8.42
N LEU A 62 31.81 17.02 8.25
CA LEU A 62 32.22 17.59 6.97
C LEU A 62 32.94 16.56 6.07
N LYS A 63 33.82 15.73 6.64
CA LYS A 63 34.74 14.87 5.87
C LYS A 63 34.29 13.41 5.77
N LEU A 64 33.45 12.96 6.71
CA LEU A 64 32.95 11.59 6.85
C LEU A 64 31.46 11.58 7.28
N PRO A 65 30.53 12.07 6.42
CA PRO A 65 29.12 12.31 6.75
C PRO A 65 28.26 11.02 6.87
N HIS A 66 28.79 9.98 7.51
CA HIS A 66 28.10 8.73 7.81
C HIS A 66 27.08 8.87 8.96
N PHE A 67 26.20 7.86 9.06
CA PHE A 67 25.31 7.63 10.21
C PHE A 67 24.28 8.74 10.47
N GLN A 68 23.70 9.31 9.42
CA GLN A 68 22.70 10.37 9.56
C GLN A 68 21.50 9.96 10.43
N HIS A 69 21.17 8.66 10.43
CA HIS A 69 20.12 8.03 11.23
C HIS A 69 20.50 7.75 12.69
N LEU A 70 21.78 7.81 13.06
CA LEU A 70 22.25 7.60 14.44
C LEU A 70 22.63 8.92 15.10
N LYS A 71 22.63 8.95 16.43
CA LYS A 71 23.34 10.00 17.17
C LYS A 71 24.83 9.70 17.07
N ARG A 72 25.64 10.65 16.60
CA ARG A 72 27.08 10.42 16.38
C ARG A 72 27.85 10.09 17.67
N VAL A 73 27.30 10.47 18.83
CA VAL A 73 27.96 10.38 20.13
C VAL A 73 27.03 9.77 21.16
N HIS A 74 27.55 8.82 21.94
CA HIS A 74 26.88 8.24 23.09
C HIS A 74 27.93 7.80 24.12
N ASP A 75 27.75 8.13 25.39
CA ASP A 75 28.63 7.72 26.49
C ASP A 75 30.14 7.93 26.23
N ARG A 76 30.46 9.11 25.68
CA ARG A 76 31.82 9.54 25.26
C ARG A 76 32.41 8.79 24.06
N ASN A 77 31.73 7.79 23.53
CA ASN A 77 32.09 7.13 22.29
C ASN A 77 31.56 7.92 21.10
N VAL A 78 32.40 8.11 20.09
CA VAL A 78 32.09 8.81 18.84
C VAL A 78 32.22 7.83 17.69
N LEU A 79 31.18 7.71 16.87
CA LEU A 79 31.23 6.90 15.66
C LEU A 79 32.12 7.58 14.60
N ILE A 80 32.96 6.80 13.91
CA ILE A 80 33.94 7.31 12.95
C ILE A 80 33.53 6.94 11.53
N CYS A 81 33.61 5.67 11.18
CA CYS A 81 33.24 5.15 9.87
C CYS A 81 32.88 3.66 9.95
N PRO A 82 32.10 3.14 8.98
CA PRO A 82 31.93 1.72 8.75
C PRO A 82 33.27 0.99 8.70
N SER A 83 33.35 -0.21 9.30
CA SER A 83 34.57 -1.02 9.22
C SER A 83 34.92 -1.40 7.77
N ASP A 84 33.92 -1.58 6.91
CA ASP A 84 34.10 -1.93 5.49
C ASP A 84 34.76 -0.82 4.66
N ASP A 85 34.75 0.43 5.15
CA ASP A 85 35.39 1.56 4.46
C ASP A 85 36.93 1.56 4.64
N ILE A 86 37.44 0.76 5.59
CA ILE A 86 38.86 0.70 5.93
C ILE A 86 39.54 -0.43 5.17
N LYS A 87 40.48 -0.08 4.29
CA LYS A 87 41.26 -1.04 3.50
C LYS A 87 42.50 -1.56 4.20
N GLU A 88 43.19 -0.69 4.95
CA GLU A 88 44.47 -0.99 5.60
C GLU A 88 44.38 -0.69 7.10
N SER A 89 44.43 0.59 7.47
CA SER A 89 44.28 1.04 8.86
C SER A 89 43.35 2.25 8.98
N LEU A 90 42.76 2.42 10.16
CA LEU A 90 41.91 3.57 10.46
C LEU A 90 42.67 4.89 10.28
N GLU A 91 43.93 4.97 10.73
CA GLU A 91 44.74 6.17 10.63
C GLU A 91 44.96 6.60 9.17
N GLN A 92 45.31 5.65 8.29
CA GLN A 92 45.47 5.94 6.85
C GLN A 92 44.15 6.36 6.20
N HIS A 93 43.04 5.72 6.56
CA HIS A 93 41.72 6.09 6.07
C HIS A 93 41.37 7.54 6.48
N LEU A 94 41.59 7.92 7.74
CA LEU A 94 41.36 9.28 8.22
C LEU A 94 42.28 10.32 7.56
N LYS A 95 43.55 9.99 7.33
CA LYS A 95 44.48 10.85 6.58
C LYS A 95 44.04 11.06 5.13
N LEU A 96 43.53 10.02 4.48
CA LEU A 96 43.00 10.10 3.11
C LEU A 96 41.79 11.04 3.02
N HIS A 97 40.95 11.04 4.05
CA HIS A 97 39.85 12.01 4.21
C HIS A 97 40.30 13.38 4.73
N GLN A 98 41.61 13.64 4.79
CA GLN A 98 42.24 14.90 5.19
C GLN A 98 41.90 15.34 6.62
N ILE A 99 41.61 14.42 7.54
CA ILE A 99 41.35 14.75 8.96
C ILE A 99 42.60 15.43 9.56
N SER A 100 42.41 16.52 10.29
CA SER A 100 43.49 17.29 10.91
C SER A 100 44.27 16.47 11.95
N ASP A 101 45.58 16.68 12.06
CA ASP A 101 46.46 15.89 12.94
C ASP A 101 45.98 15.86 14.40
N ASN A 102 45.48 17.00 14.90
CA ASN A 102 44.93 17.10 16.26
C ASN A 102 43.68 16.22 16.47
N VAL A 103 42.81 16.10 15.46
CA VAL A 103 41.62 15.25 15.52
C VAL A 103 41.98 13.79 15.25
N LEU A 104 42.95 13.54 14.35
CA LEU A 104 43.47 12.21 14.06
C LEU A 104 44.03 11.54 15.32
N GLU A 105 44.87 12.24 16.08
CA GLU A 105 45.44 11.72 17.34
C GLU A 105 44.32 11.34 18.34
N ALA A 106 43.29 12.16 18.44
CA ALA A 106 42.14 11.89 19.32
C ALA A 106 41.32 10.68 18.85
N LEU A 107 41.09 10.54 17.54
CA LEU A 107 40.30 9.46 16.95
C LEU A 107 41.03 8.10 16.99
N CYS A 108 42.36 8.08 16.95
CA CYS A 108 43.15 6.84 16.89
C CYS A 108 43.56 6.27 18.26
N ARG A 109 43.28 6.96 19.37
CA ARG A 109 43.81 6.59 20.70
C ARG A 109 43.10 5.41 21.37
N ASN A 110 41.77 5.49 21.50
CA ASN A 110 40.94 4.50 22.19
C ASN A 110 39.87 3.96 21.24
N VAL A 111 40.31 3.23 20.21
CA VAL A 111 39.45 2.74 19.12
C VAL A 111 38.84 1.39 19.49
N ASN A 112 37.54 1.27 19.29
CA ASN A 112 36.79 0.02 19.41
C ASN A 112 35.93 -0.20 18.17
N VAL A 113 35.70 -1.46 17.82
CA VAL A 113 34.69 -1.84 16.84
C VAL A 113 33.42 -2.23 17.57
N ILE A 114 32.31 -1.59 17.22
CA ILE A 114 31.00 -1.83 17.81
C ILE A 114 29.95 -2.12 16.74
N GLU A 115 28.88 -2.81 17.13
CA GLU A 115 27.74 -3.07 16.25
C GLU A 115 26.65 -2.02 16.46
N VAL A 116 26.22 -1.41 15.35
CA VAL A 116 25.15 -0.40 15.35
C VAL A 116 24.14 -0.70 14.25
N PRO A 117 22.88 -0.20 14.36
CA PRO A 117 21.89 -0.38 13.31
C PRO A 117 22.34 0.22 11.97
N ALA A 118 22.27 -0.56 10.90
CA ALA A 118 22.69 -0.14 9.55
C ALA A 118 21.72 0.86 8.91
N SER A 119 20.45 0.87 9.33
CA SER A 119 19.40 1.72 8.76
C SER A 119 18.54 2.40 9.83
N SER A 120 17.77 3.42 9.41
CA SER A 120 16.82 4.13 10.27
C SER A 120 15.58 3.30 10.55
N ALA A 121 15.09 3.31 11.79
CA ALA A 121 13.79 2.76 12.13
C ALA A 121 12.65 3.46 11.36
N LYS A 122 11.69 2.67 10.85
CA LYS A 122 10.45 3.15 10.24
C LYS A 122 9.30 3.20 11.24
N LEU A 123 9.29 2.27 12.20
CA LEU A 123 8.29 2.17 13.27
C LEU A 123 8.91 2.31 14.65
N ARG A 124 8.10 2.70 15.63
CA ARG A 124 8.46 2.78 17.05
C ARG A 124 8.98 1.45 17.57
N VAL A 125 8.35 0.33 17.19
CA VAL A 125 8.77 -1.01 17.59
C VAL A 125 10.18 -1.34 17.09
N GLN A 126 10.52 -0.91 15.86
CA GLN A 126 11.89 -1.06 15.34
C GLN A 126 12.85 -0.14 16.11
N TYR A 127 12.46 1.12 16.32
CA TYR A 127 13.27 2.09 17.06
C TYR A 127 13.62 1.63 18.47
N GLU A 128 12.67 1.09 19.22
CA GLU A 128 12.87 0.59 20.58
C GLU A 128 13.85 -0.58 20.63
N LYS A 129 13.80 -1.45 19.61
CA LYS A 129 14.76 -2.54 19.46
C LYS A 129 16.15 -2.02 19.03
N MET A 130 16.22 -1.12 18.04
CA MET A 130 17.46 -0.54 17.51
C MET A 130 18.21 0.31 18.55
N SER A 131 17.47 1.04 19.39
CA SER A 131 18.03 1.90 20.43
C SER A 131 18.78 1.13 21.52
N LYS A 132 18.61 -0.20 21.59
CA LYS A 132 19.38 -1.07 22.49
C LYS A 132 20.82 -1.26 22.04
N TYR A 133 21.10 -1.11 20.74
CA TYR A 133 22.44 -1.20 20.17
C TYR A 133 23.14 0.16 20.19
N TRP A 134 22.44 1.20 19.72
CA TRP A 134 22.96 2.56 19.71
C TRP A 134 21.84 3.60 19.63
N PRO A 135 21.97 4.79 20.25
CA PRO A 135 20.94 5.81 20.16
C PRO A 135 20.67 6.26 18.71
N CYS A 136 19.43 6.07 18.28
CA CYS A 136 18.96 6.42 16.94
C CYS A 136 18.26 7.78 16.93
N LYS A 137 18.25 8.45 15.78
CA LYS A 137 17.32 9.55 15.50
C LYS A 137 16.02 8.93 14.97
N PHE A 138 14.89 9.27 15.58
CA PHE A 138 13.60 8.74 15.18
C PHE A 138 12.52 9.80 15.29
N HIS A 139 11.80 9.98 14.20
CA HIS A 139 10.62 10.82 14.11
C HIS A 139 9.49 9.91 13.61
N PRO A 140 8.54 9.52 14.48
CA PRO A 140 7.51 8.56 14.11
C PRO A 140 6.63 9.14 13.00
N ASP A 141 6.48 8.38 11.92
CA ASP A 141 5.44 8.62 10.94
C ASP A 141 4.11 8.13 11.51
N LYS A 142 3.29 9.08 11.99
CA LYS A 142 1.99 8.79 12.60
C LYS A 142 1.10 7.93 11.70
N TYR A 143 1.20 8.09 10.39
CA TYR A 143 0.37 7.36 9.46
C TYR A 143 0.84 5.91 9.33
N ALA A 144 2.14 5.69 9.16
CA ALA A 144 2.70 4.34 9.16
C ALA A 144 2.42 3.58 10.47
N GLU A 145 2.50 4.27 11.62
CA GLU A 145 2.12 3.70 12.93
C GLU A 145 0.64 3.31 12.95
N SER A 146 -0.24 4.16 12.39
CA SER A 146 -1.68 3.88 12.32
C SER A 146 -2.01 2.69 11.43
N LEU A 147 -1.26 2.48 10.34
CA LEU A 147 -1.42 1.30 9.48
C LEU A 147 -0.96 0.03 10.21
N GLN A 148 0.14 0.11 10.95
CA GLN A 148 0.68 -1.03 11.70
C GLN A 148 -0.24 -1.46 12.86
N ASN A 149 -0.76 -0.51 13.63
CA ASN A 149 -1.63 -0.81 14.77
C ASN A 149 -3.12 -0.90 14.40
N GLY A 150 -3.48 -0.63 13.14
CA GLY A 150 -4.83 -0.72 12.61
C GLY A 150 -5.75 0.44 13.00
N SER A 151 -5.25 1.54 13.59
CA SER A 151 -6.04 2.73 13.92
C SER A 151 -6.28 3.69 12.75
N ASN A 152 -5.83 3.32 11.55
CA ASN A 152 -5.95 4.12 10.32
C ASN A 152 -7.40 4.29 9.80
N PHE A 153 -8.39 3.62 10.43
CA PHE A 153 -9.81 3.77 10.11
C PHE A 153 -10.62 4.07 11.37
N THR A 154 -11.60 4.96 11.23
CA THR A 154 -12.65 5.14 12.25
C THR A 154 -13.56 3.91 12.31
N ASP A 155 -14.35 3.78 13.38
CA ASP A 155 -15.30 2.66 13.51
C ASP A 155 -16.33 2.63 12.37
N SER A 156 -16.82 3.80 11.94
CA SER A 156 -17.74 3.92 10.80
C SER A 156 -17.11 3.50 9.47
N GLN A 157 -15.85 3.90 9.23
CA GLN A 157 -15.10 3.47 8.03
C GLN A 157 -14.86 1.97 8.06
N ARG A 158 -14.48 1.41 9.22
CA ARG A 158 -14.27 -0.03 9.37
C ARG A 158 -15.57 -0.80 9.11
N ALA A 159 -16.70 -0.34 9.65
CA ALA A 159 -18.00 -0.94 9.39
C ALA A 159 -18.35 -0.91 7.88
N TYR A 160 -18.08 0.20 7.21
CA TYR A 160 -18.28 0.32 5.76
C TYR A 160 -17.43 -0.68 4.97
N HIS A 161 -16.13 -0.79 5.26
CA HIS A 161 -15.24 -1.74 4.59
C HIS A 161 -15.65 -3.20 4.83
N LYS A 162 -16.09 -3.55 6.04
CA LYS A 162 -16.63 -4.88 6.35
C LYS A 162 -17.88 -5.19 5.53
N ARG A 163 -18.79 -4.23 5.41
CA ARG A 163 -19.99 -4.35 4.57
C ARG A 163 -19.66 -4.55 3.09
N MET A 164 -18.59 -3.91 2.59
CA MET A 164 -18.12 -4.16 1.22
C MET A 164 -17.55 -5.58 1.06
N ALA A 165 -16.88 -6.11 2.08
CA ALA A 165 -16.40 -7.51 2.07
C ALA A 165 -17.56 -8.51 2.08
N GLU A 166 -18.59 -8.26 2.88
CA GLU A 166 -19.84 -9.03 2.90
C GLU A 166 -20.51 -9.04 1.53
N LEU A 167 -20.62 -7.85 0.93
CA LEU A 167 -21.24 -7.69 -0.36
C LEU A 167 -20.45 -8.44 -1.45
N LEU A 168 -19.11 -8.39 -1.43
CA LEU A 168 -18.28 -9.17 -2.35
C LEU A 168 -18.61 -10.67 -2.30
N TRP A 169 -18.72 -11.22 -1.09
CA TRP A 169 -19.01 -12.64 -0.91
C TRP A 169 -20.41 -12.99 -1.46
N LYS A 170 -21.43 -12.19 -1.10
CA LYS A 170 -22.80 -12.33 -1.59
C LYS A 170 -22.89 -12.24 -3.12
N LEU A 171 -22.27 -11.25 -3.74
CA LEU A 171 -22.28 -11.09 -5.20
C LEU A 171 -21.56 -12.25 -5.90
N SER A 172 -20.53 -12.81 -5.28
CA SER A 172 -19.86 -14.01 -5.79
C SER A 172 -20.80 -15.21 -5.73
N THR A 173 -21.39 -15.51 -4.57
CA THR A 173 -22.20 -16.72 -4.36
C THR A 173 -23.55 -16.66 -5.06
N ASP A 174 -24.25 -15.54 -4.93
CA ASP A 174 -25.67 -15.45 -5.27
C ASP A 174 -25.88 -15.01 -6.72
N VAL A 175 -24.93 -14.26 -7.29
CA VAL A 175 -25.04 -13.69 -8.65
C VAL A 175 -24.03 -14.33 -9.61
N SER A 176 -22.78 -14.48 -9.17
CA SER A 176 -21.66 -14.85 -10.06
C SER A 176 -21.25 -16.33 -9.99
N LYS A 177 -22.10 -17.21 -9.44
CA LYS A 177 -21.86 -18.67 -9.35
C LYS A 177 -20.51 -19.05 -8.71
N GLY A 178 -20.07 -18.27 -7.71
CA GLY A 178 -18.81 -18.46 -7.00
C GLY A 178 -17.56 -17.91 -7.72
N GLN A 179 -17.73 -17.18 -8.83
CA GLN A 179 -16.61 -16.52 -9.52
C GLN A 179 -16.05 -15.34 -8.72
N ASN A 180 -14.83 -14.93 -9.05
CA ASN A 180 -14.19 -13.75 -8.46
C ASN A 180 -14.97 -12.49 -8.82
N VAL A 181 -15.32 -11.69 -7.80
CA VAL A 181 -16.01 -10.41 -7.94
C VAL A 181 -15.12 -9.27 -7.44
N GLY A 182 -15.31 -8.10 -8.03
CA GLY A 182 -14.67 -6.85 -7.65
C GLY A 182 -15.68 -5.70 -7.61
N ILE A 183 -15.49 -4.81 -6.64
CA ILE A 183 -16.31 -3.61 -6.43
C ILE A 183 -15.37 -2.40 -6.43
N CYS A 184 -15.70 -1.38 -7.19
CA CYS A 184 -14.99 -0.11 -7.19
C CYS A 184 -15.86 0.99 -6.56
N VAL A 185 -15.30 1.72 -5.59
CA VAL A 185 -15.99 2.73 -4.80
C VAL A 185 -15.26 4.06 -4.87
N ASP A 186 -15.99 5.17 -5.04
CA ASP A 186 -15.45 6.51 -4.79
C ASP A 186 -15.56 6.83 -3.28
N PRO A 187 -14.44 6.90 -2.53
CA PRO A 187 -14.51 7.13 -1.09
C PRO A 187 -14.85 8.59 -0.72
N ARG A 188 -14.80 9.54 -1.67
CA ARG A 188 -15.16 10.96 -1.42
C ARG A 188 -16.66 11.13 -1.26
N ARG A 189 -17.41 10.30 -1.99
CA ARG A 189 -18.87 10.16 -1.90
C ARG A 189 -19.14 8.65 -1.91
N PRO A 190 -19.13 7.96 -0.75
CA PRO A 190 -19.04 6.50 -0.65
C PRO A 190 -20.14 5.84 -1.47
N SER A 191 -19.81 5.57 -2.73
CA SER A 191 -20.72 5.22 -3.82
C SER A 191 -20.06 4.16 -4.68
N ILE A 192 -20.81 3.11 -4.97
CA ILE A 192 -20.34 2.04 -5.84
C ILE A 192 -20.38 2.55 -7.28
N VAL A 193 -19.19 2.71 -7.86
CA VAL A 193 -18.98 3.22 -9.22
C VAL A 193 -19.13 2.10 -10.24
N ALA A 194 -18.60 0.92 -9.93
CA ALA A 194 -18.61 -0.23 -10.82
C ALA A 194 -18.53 -1.55 -10.06
N ILE A 195 -19.08 -2.61 -10.67
CA ILE A 195 -18.99 -3.99 -10.21
C ILE A 195 -18.63 -4.88 -11.39
N ALA A 196 -17.75 -5.85 -11.17
CA ALA A 196 -17.32 -6.80 -12.18
C ALA A 196 -17.21 -8.20 -11.59
N ALA A 197 -17.47 -9.22 -12.41
CA ALA A 197 -17.08 -10.59 -12.12
C ALA A 197 -16.08 -11.09 -13.18
N ALA A 198 -15.26 -12.07 -12.81
CA ALA A 198 -14.52 -12.84 -13.80
C ALA A 198 -15.53 -13.62 -14.68
N GLY A 199 -15.43 -13.46 -15.99
CA GLY A 199 -16.18 -14.26 -16.96
C GLY A 199 -15.40 -15.50 -17.40
N ASP A 200 -16.03 -16.35 -18.19
CA ASP A 200 -15.44 -17.55 -18.83
C ASP A 200 -14.47 -17.21 -19.99
N GLY A 201 -13.94 -15.99 -19.99
CA GLY A 201 -13.21 -15.40 -21.11
C GLY A 201 -11.75 -15.85 -21.23
N ASN A 202 -11.05 -15.20 -22.16
CA ASN A 202 -9.63 -15.47 -22.44
C ASN A 202 -8.74 -15.30 -21.18
N SER A 203 -7.53 -15.87 -21.22
CA SER A 203 -6.57 -15.90 -20.09
C SER A 203 -6.19 -14.54 -19.48
N HIS A 204 -6.55 -13.41 -20.10
CA HIS A 204 -6.25 -12.05 -19.62
C HIS A 204 -7.49 -11.29 -19.13
N GLN A 205 -8.70 -11.85 -19.24
CA GLN A 205 -9.97 -11.21 -18.91
C GLN A 205 -10.37 -11.43 -17.45
N HIS A 206 -9.44 -11.15 -16.54
CA HIS A 206 -9.68 -11.28 -15.11
C HIS A 206 -10.67 -10.22 -14.60
N CYS A 207 -11.31 -10.50 -13.46
CA CYS A 207 -12.26 -9.61 -12.79
C CYS A 207 -11.77 -8.16 -12.69
N VAL A 208 -10.51 -7.93 -12.36
CA VAL A 208 -9.93 -6.58 -12.24
C VAL A 208 -9.91 -5.83 -13.58
N MET A 209 -9.62 -6.53 -14.67
CA MET A 209 -9.57 -5.91 -15.99
C MET A 209 -10.96 -5.46 -16.42
N TRP A 210 -11.96 -6.31 -16.21
CA TRP A 210 -13.36 -5.93 -16.37
C TRP A 210 -13.71 -4.75 -15.47
N LEU A 211 -13.33 -4.77 -14.18
CA LEU A 211 -13.66 -3.70 -13.24
C LEU A 211 -13.16 -2.33 -13.70
N VAL A 212 -11.91 -2.24 -14.17
CA VAL A 212 -11.35 -1.01 -14.74
C VAL A 212 -12.12 -0.58 -15.98
N ASP A 213 -12.48 -1.52 -16.86
CA ASP A 213 -13.26 -1.27 -18.06
C ASP A 213 -14.70 -0.81 -17.75
N HIS A 214 -15.32 -1.32 -16.69
CA HIS A 214 -16.62 -0.88 -16.19
C HIS A 214 -16.54 0.56 -15.61
N VAL A 215 -15.48 0.89 -14.87
CA VAL A 215 -15.22 2.28 -14.44
C VAL A 215 -15.05 3.18 -15.66
N ALA A 216 -14.31 2.75 -16.68
CA ALA A 216 -14.12 3.52 -17.90
C ALA A 216 -15.44 3.79 -18.64
N ARG A 217 -16.39 2.84 -18.67
CA ARG A 217 -17.76 3.07 -19.22
C ARG A 217 -18.48 4.21 -18.52
N SER A 218 -18.40 4.27 -17.19
CA SER A 218 -18.94 5.38 -16.38
C SER A 218 -18.35 6.74 -16.74
N GLN A 219 -17.24 6.75 -17.48
CA GLN A 219 -16.53 7.93 -17.93
C GLN A 219 -16.54 8.07 -19.46
N ARG A 220 -17.52 7.44 -20.14
CA ARG A 220 -17.69 7.46 -21.62
C ARG A 220 -16.56 6.78 -22.40
N GLY A 221 -15.78 5.95 -21.73
CA GLY A 221 -14.80 5.05 -22.33
C GLY A 221 -15.31 3.61 -22.34
N GLY A 222 -14.42 2.68 -22.01
CA GLY A 222 -14.65 1.24 -22.13
C GLY A 222 -14.12 0.72 -23.46
N ALA A 223 -13.22 -0.24 -23.40
CA ALA A 223 -12.55 -0.82 -24.57
C ALA A 223 -13.17 -2.16 -24.98
N TRP A 224 -13.72 -2.93 -24.03
CA TRP A 224 -14.22 -4.27 -24.34
C TRP A 224 -15.68 -4.26 -24.75
N GLN A 225 -16.00 -5.04 -25.77
CA GLN A 225 -17.38 -5.37 -26.10
C GLN A 225 -17.80 -6.58 -25.28
N SER A 226 -18.99 -6.54 -24.71
CA SER A 226 -19.57 -7.66 -23.98
C SER A 226 -21.09 -7.63 -24.12
N ASP A 227 -21.70 -8.81 -24.00
CA ASP A 227 -23.17 -8.96 -23.98
C ASP A 227 -23.78 -8.59 -22.61
N VAL A 228 -22.97 -8.01 -21.72
CA VAL A 228 -23.42 -7.58 -20.39
C VAL A 228 -24.31 -6.35 -20.56
N GLU A 229 -25.56 -6.46 -20.13
CA GLU A 229 -26.46 -5.32 -20.07
C GLU A 229 -26.10 -4.42 -18.87
N PHE A 230 -26.04 -3.13 -19.12
CA PHE A 230 -25.74 -2.10 -18.12
C PHE A 230 -26.97 -1.27 -17.81
N VAL A 231 -27.02 -0.76 -16.57
CA VAL A 231 -28.08 0.14 -16.15
C VAL A 231 -28.01 1.43 -16.97
N LYS A 232 -29.17 1.84 -17.49
CA LYS A 232 -29.32 3.09 -18.23
C LYS A 232 -29.51 4.25 -17.25
N ASP A 233 -28.92 5.38 -17.59
CA ASP A 233 -29.08 6.59 -16.79
C ASP A 233 -30.47 7.19 -16.98
N GLU A 234 -31.06 7.66 -15.89
CA GLU A 234 -32.24 8.50 -15.95
C GLU A 234 -31.87 9.90 -16.49
N PRO A 235 -32.78 10.59 -17.20
CA PRO A 235 -32.53 11.95 -17.67
C PRO A 235 -32.20 12.91 -16.51
N HIS A 236 -31.26 13.84 -16.73
CA HIS A 236 -30.91 14.93 -15.80
C HIS A 236 -30.28 14.50 -14.45
N THR A 237 -29.68 13.32 -14.37
CA THR A 237 -28.93 12.90 -13.16
C THR A 237 -27.55 13.56 -13.07
N LYS A 238 -27.05 13.71 -11.84
CA LYS A 238 -25.68 14.19 -11.55
C LYS A 238 -24.65 13.04 -11.50
N SER A 239 -25.12 11.80 -11.59
CA SER A 239 -24.32 10.57 -11.57
C SER A 239 -24.77 9.62 -12.67
N THR A 240 -23.90 8.68 -13.03
CA THR A 240 -24.17 7.63 -14.02
C THR A 240 -24.06 6.25 -13.40
N LEU A 241 -24.95 5.35 -13.79
CA LEU A 241 -24.97 3.93 -13.43
C LEU A 241 -24.37 3.05 -14.53
N SER A 242 -23.84 3.63 -15.60
CA SER A 242 -23.25 2.90 -16.74
C SER A 242 -22.02 2.05 -16.40
N GLY A 243 -21.46 2.17 -15.19
CA GLY A 243 -20.45 1.26 -14.66
C GLY A 243 -21.01 0.00 -13.97
N LEU A 244 -22.33 -0.08 -13.79
CA LEU A 244 -23.02 -1.17 -13.10
C LEU A 244 -23.75 -2.08 -14.10
N PRO A 245 -23.36 -3.36 -14.19
CA PRO A 245 -24.17 -4.37 -14.85
C PRO A 245 -25.57 -4.49 -14.21
N GLN A 246 -26.60 -4.67 -15.04
CA GLN A 246 -28.01 -4.73 -14.62
C GLN A 246 -28.24 -5.83 -13.57
N ILE A 247 -27.63 -7.00 -13.76
CA ILE A 247 -27.75 -8.14 -12.83
C ILE A 247 -27.29 -7.82 -11.41
N PHE A 248 -26.21 -7.05 -11.25
CA PHE A 248 -25.72 -6.65 -9.93
C PHE A 248 -26.58 -5.53 -9.35
N TYR A 249 -27.01 -4.58 -10.17
CA TYR A 249 -27.90 -3.52 -9.73
C TYR A 249 -29.24 -4.07 -9.20
N ASP A 250 -29.85 -5.01 -9.91
CA ASP A 250 -31.11 -5.64 -9.50
C ASP A 250 -30.97 -6.36 -8.16
N TYR A 251 -29.87 -7.11 -7.97
CA TYR A 251 -29.55 -7.76 -6.70
C TYR A 251 -29.44 -6.73 -5.56
N LEU A 252 -28.70 -5.65 -5.77
CA LEU A 252 -28.52 -4.58 -4.77
C LEU A 252 -29.84 -3.89 -4.41
N LYS A 253 -30.77 -3.76 -5.35
CA LYS A 253 -32.10 -3.17 -5.09
C LYS A 253 -33.03 -4.10 -4.33
N GLN A 254 -32.87 -5.41 -4.49
CA GLN A 254 -33.68 -6.42 -3.81
C GLN A 254 -33.19 -6.70 -2.39
N ASP A 255 -31.88 -6.64 -2.12
CA ASP A 255 -31.34 -6.84 -0.78
C ASP A 255 -31.58 -5.60 0.11
N THR A 256 -32.40 -5.76 1.16
CA THR A 256 -32.68 -4.71 2.15
C THR A 256 -31.41 -4.19 2.82
N ALA A 257 -30.38 -5.03 2.97
CA ALA A 257 -29.10 -4.65 3.54
C ALA A 257 -28.22 -3.82 2.60
N CYS A 258 -28.68 -3.50 1.38
CA CYS A 258 -27.96 -2.69 0.38
C CYS A 258 -28.67 -1.36 0.05
N GLN A 259 -29.85 -1.10 0.60
CA GLN A 259 -30.71 0.01 0.17
C GLN A 259 -30.14 1.41 0.45
N ASP A 260 -29.34 1.57 1.50
CA ASP A 260 -28.67 2.81 1.89
C ASP A 260 -27.30 3.00 1.21
N LEU A 261 -26.87 2.07 0.34
CA LEU A 261 -25.66 2.26 -0.46
C LEU A 261 -25.92 3.28 -1.58
N ASN A 262 -25.01 4.23 -1.72
CA ASN A 262 -25.01 5.09 -2.90
C ASN A 262 -24.48 4.30 -4.10
N LEU A 263 -25.12 4.49 -5.24
CA LEU A 263 -24.77 3.83 -6.50
C LEU A 263 -24.54 4.89 -7.58
N GLY A 264 -23.52 4.64 -8.40
CA GLY A 264 -23.19 5.45 -9.56
C GLY A 264 -21.94 6.30 -9.40
N ALA A 265 -21.35 6.62 -10.55
CA ALA A 265 -20.15 7.42 -10.69
C ALA A 265 -20.49 8.92 -10.83
N GLU A 266 -19.58 9.78 -10.39
CA GLU A 266 -19.59 11.20 -10.80
C GLU A 266 -19.40 11.29 -12.32
N LEU A 267 -20.18 12.16 -12.98
CA LEU A 267 -20.02 12.38 -14.42
C LEU A 267 -18.69 13.09 -14.73
N PRO A 268 -17.99 12.72 -15.83
CA PRO A 268 -16.84 13.50 -16.30
C PRO A 268 -17.22 14.94 -16.60
N ARG A 269 -16.30 15.87 -16.31
CA ARG A 269 -16.49 17.29 -16.63
C ARG A 269 -16.30 17.50 -18.13
N ARG A 270 -17.23 18.21 -18.77
CA ARG A 270 -17.10 18.61 -20.18
C ARG A 270 -16.03 19.68 -20.31
N GLU A 271 -15.22 19.62 -21.37
CA GLU A 271 -14.22 20.65 -21.71
C GLU A 271 -14.83 22.06 -21.82
N GLU A 272 -16.10 22.15 -22.23
CA GLU A 272 -16.84 23.42 -22.42
C GLU A 272 -17.04 24.24 -21.14
N HIS A 273 -16.98 23.64 -19.95
CA HIS A 273 -17.16 24.35 -18.67
C HIS A 273 -15.88 25.02 -18.15
N GLN A 274 -14.73 24.84 -18.79
CA GLN A 274 -13.52 25.59 -18.41
C GLN A 274 -13.59 27.08 -18.76
N GLN A 275 -14.54 27.50 -19.61
CA GLN A 275 -14.69 28.91 -20.03
C GLN A 275 -15.80 29.69 -19.29
N GLN A 276 -16.62 29.06 -18.44
CA GLN A 276 -17.75 29.73 -17.77
C GLN A 276 -17.86 29.46 -16.25
N SER A 277 -16.85 28.88 -15.61
CA SER A 277 -16.75 28.99 -14.15
C SER A 277 -16.26 30.39 -13.81
N GLU A 278 -17.05 31.17 -13.07
CA GLU A 278 -16.55 32.33 -12.31
C GLU A 278 -15.24 31.94 -11.60
N PRO A 279 -14.28 32.86 -11.43
CA PRO A 279 -12.96 32.53 -10.91
C PRO A 279 -13.12 31.93 -9.52
N VAL A 280 -13.13 30.59 -9.47
CA VAL A 280 -12.93 29.85 -8.24
C VAL A 280 -11.55 30.28 -7.82
N VAL A 281 -11.48 31.00 -6.70
CA VAL A 281 -10.23 31.32 -6.00
C VAL A 281 -9.32 30.11 -6.16
N GLU A 282 -8.20 30.26 -6.87
CA GLU A 282 -7.28 29.17 -7.15
C GLU A 282 -6.73 28.69 -5.82
N ASP A 283 -7.45 27.75 -5.19
CA ASP A 283 -7.00 27.09 -4.00
C ASP A 283 -5.92 26.13 -4.47
N ILE A 284 -4.66 26.56 -4.33
CA ILE A 284 -3.44 25.84 -4.77
C ILE A 284 -3.39 24.42 -4.14
N HIS A 285 -4.23 24.15 -3.14
CA HIS A 285 -4.38 22.87 -2.46
C HIS A 285 -5.60 22.02 -2.87
N ALA A 286 -6.41 22.43 -3.85
CA ALA A 286 -7.52 21.60 -4.33
C ALA A 286 -7.01 20.33 -5.04
N ASP A 287 -7.51 19.16 -4.63
CA ASP A 287 -7.19 17.87 -5.25
C ASP A 287 -7.47 17.90 -6.77
N ASN A 288 -6.58 17.31 -7.58
CA ASN A 288 -6.74 17.20 -9.03
C ASN A 288 -8.09 16.58 -9.42
N LEU A 289 -8.60 15.67 -8.60
CA LEU A 289 -9.93 15.06 -8.79
C LEU A 289 -11.06 16.09 -8.58
N CYS A 290 -10.87 17.04 -7.67
CA CYS A 290 -11.76 18.18 -7.46
C CYS A 290 -11.60 19.25 -8.55
N LYS A 291 -10.48 19.31 -9.28
CA LYS A 291 -10.21 20.29 -10.35
C LYS A 291 -10.60 19.80 -11.75
N TYR A 292 -10.35 18.54 -12.05
CA TYR A 292 -10.56 17.97 -13.39
C TYR A 292 -11.69 16.94 -13.46
N GLY A 293 -12.22 16.51 -12.31
CA GLY A 293 -13.24 15.47 -12.24
C GLY A 293 -12.63 14.07 -12.19
N PRO A 294 -13.47 13.02 -12.27
CA PRO A 294 -13.01 11.63 -12.20
C PRO A 294 -12.14 11.25 -13.40
N TYR A 295 -11.09 10.47 -13.15
CA TYR A 295 -10.21 9.90 -14.17
C TYR A 295 -9.87 8.46 -13.81
N LEU A 296 -10.42 7.50 -14.58
CA LEU A 296 -10.39 6.06 -14.28
C LEU A 296 -10.67 5.82 -12.80
N CYS A 297 -9.82 5.05 -12.12
CA CYS A 297 -9.95 4.70 -10.72
C CYS A 297 -9.15 5.63 -9.79
N THR A 298 -8.78 6.84 -10.25
CA THR A 298 -7.94 7.75 -9.47
C THR A 298 -8.63 8.10 -8.16
N GLY A 299 -7.97 7.80 -7.04
CA GLY A 299 -8.51 8.08 -5.70
C GLY A 299 -9.55 7.09 -5.20
N TYR A 300 -9.88 6.04 -5.97
CA TYR A 300 -10.92 5.07 -5.62
C TYR A 300 -10.42 3.92 -4.74
N ASP A 301 -11.35 3.31 -4.02
CA ASP A 301 -11.13 2.07 -3.29
C ASP A 301 -11.63 0.89 -4.12
N VAL A 302 -10.81 -0.14 -4.23
CA VAL A 302 -11.15 -1.38 -4.94
C VAL A 302 -11.20 -2.52 -3.95
N TYR A 303 -12.33 -3.23 -3.92
CA TYR A 303 -12.53 -4.43 -3.10
C TYR A 303 -12.54 -5.65 -4.02
N LEU A 304 -11.78 -6.68 -3.69
CA LEU A 304 -11.65 -7.90 -4.48
C LEU A 304 -11.91 -9.13 -3.61
N LEU A 305 -12.58 -10.14 -4.16
CA LEU A 305 -12.74 -11.41 -3.44
C LEU A 305 -11.38 -12.09 -3.19
N ARG A 306 -10.52 -12.10 -4.20
CA ARG A 306 -9.18 -12.71 -4.14
C ARG A 306 -8.08 -11.69 -4.43
N GLU A 307 -6.91 -11.94 -3.86
CA GLU A 307 -5.70 -11.18 -4.12
C GLU A 307 -5.40 -11.16 -5.63
N PRO A 308 -5.18 -9.97 -6.23
CA PRO A 308 -4.94 -9.85 -7.67
C PRO A 308 -3.57 -10.40 -8.05
N CYS A 309 -3.48 -11.01 -9.24
CA CYS A 309 -2.20 -11.40 -9.82
C CYS A 309 -1.36 -10.18 -10.24
N LEU A 310 -0.13 -10.41 -10.71
CA LEU A 310 0.79 -9.34 -11.10
C LEU A 310 0.21 -8.42 -12.17
N MET A 311 -0.40 -8.98 -13.22
CA MET A 311 -1.03 -8.20 -14.30
C MET A 311 -2.16 -7.31 -13.76
N CYS A 312 -3.05 -7.87 -12.95
CA CYS A 312 -4.17 -7.13 -12.37
C CYS A 312 -3.69 -6.06 -11.39
N SER A 313 -2.69 -6.36 -10.57
CA SER A 313 -2.08 -5.41 -9.65
C SER A 313 -1.47 -4.23 -10.40
N MET A 314 -0.72 -4.50 -11.48
CA MET A 314 -0.13 -3.44 -12.32
C MET A 314 -1.20 -2.62 -13.05
N ALA A 315 -2.30 -3.25 -13.50
CA ALA A 315 -3.42 -2.52 -14.08
C ALA A 315 -4.05 -1.52 -13.08
N LEU A 316 -4.12 -1.87 -11.80
CA LEU A 316 -4.61 -0.98 -10.74
C LEU A 316 -3.61 0.15 -10.43
N VAL A 317 -2.30 -0.08 -10.57
CA VAL A 317 -1.27 0.98 -10.56
C VAL A 317 -1.54 1.99 -11.69
N HIS A 318 -1.70 1.51 -12.92
CA HIS A 318 -1.98 2.37 -14.08
C HIS A 318 -3.34 3.09 -13.98
N SER A 319 -4.29 2.50 -13.26
CA SER A 319 -5.60 3.10 -13.00
C SER A 319 -5.61 4.06 -11.81
N ARG A 320 -4.46 4.27 -11.14
CA ARG A 320 -4.26 5.18 -9.99
C ARG A 320 -5.19 4.94 -8.80
N VAL A 321 -5.52 3.68 -8.55
CA VAL A 321 -6.31 3.27 -7.38
C VAL A 321 -5.68 3.80 -6.10
N LYS A 322 -6.48 4.19 -5.12
CA LYS A 322 -5.98 4.67 -3.82
C LYS A 322 -5.69 3.50 -2.88
N ARG A 323 -6.66 2.60 -2.75
CA ARG A 323 -6.60 1.48 -1.79
C ARG A 323 -7.20 0.22 -2.40
N ILE A 324 -6.58 -0.91 -2.13
CA ILE A 324 -7.07 -2.24 -2.49
C ILE A 324 -7.39 -3.00 -1.21
N PHE A 325 -8.57 -3.61 -1.15
CA PHE A 325 -8.99 -4.52 -0.11
C PHE A 325 -9.22 -5.90 -0.73
N PHE A 326 -8.74 -6.97 -0.09
CA PHE A 326 -9.05 -8.34 -0.54
C PHE A 326 -9.34 -9.30 0.61
N LEU A 327 -10.15 -10.33 0.35
CA LEU A 327 -10.56 -11.33 1.35
C LEU A 327 -9.59 -12.51 1.38
N GLU A 328 -9.41 -13.18 0.24
CA GLU A 328 -8.63 -14.42 0.13
C GLU A 328 -7.29 -14.17 -0.55
N GLN A 329 -6.22 -14.82 -0.08
CA GLN A 329 -4.94 -14.86 -0.80
C GLN A 329 -5.06 -15.76 -2.04
N SER A 330 -4.20 -15.53 -3.03
CA SER A 330 -4.15 -16.34 -4.26
C SER A 330 -2.73 -16.83 -4.54
N GLU A 331 -2.59 -18.04 -5.09
CA GLU A 331 -1.28 -18.64 -5.38
C GLU A 331 -0.42 -17.82 -6.36
N ASN A 332 -1.06 -16.99 -7.19
CA ASN A 332 -0.41 -16.08 -8.14
C ASN A 332 -0.53 -14.61 -7.72
N GLY A 333 -0.93 -14.34 -6.48
CA GLY A 333 -1.13 -13.01 -5.92
C GLY A 333 0.16 -12.20 -5.84
N ALA A 334 0.07 -10.90 -6.15
CA ALA A 334 1.23 -10.02 -6.27
C ALA A 334 1.27 -8.89 -5.23
N LEU A 335 0.42 -8.94 -4.20
CA LEU A 335 0.37 -7.93 -3.14
C LEU A 335 0.89 -8.44 -1.80
N THR A 336 0.67 -9.73 -1.50
CA THR A 336 1.18 -10.38 -0.30
C THR A 336 1.77 -11.77 -0.57
N SER A 337 1.30 -12.49 -1.59
CA SER A 337 1.65 -13.91 -1.75
C SER A 337 3.02 -14.12 -2.39
N LYS A 338 3.21 -13.71 -3.65
CA LYS A 338 4.49 -13.86 -4.37
C LYS A 338 5.32 -12.58 -4.44
N PHE A 339 4.64 -11.44 -4.43
CA PHE A 339 5.25 -10.13 -4.57
C PHE A 339 4.62 -9.14 -3.59
N GLN A 340 5.25 -7.97 -3.47
CA GLN A 340 4.70 -6.79 -2.82
C GLN A 340 4.74 -5.64 -3.82
N LEU A 341 3.98 -5.73 -4.92
CA LEU A 341 4.06 -4.74 -6.00
C LEU A 341 3.81 -3.32 -5.49
N HIS A 342 2.91 -3.16 -4.54
CA HIS A 342 2.57 -1.89 -3.90
C HIS A 342 3.74 -1.28 -3.09
N ALA A 343 4.81 -2.02 -2.85
CA ALA A 343 6.00 -1.58 -2.14
C ALA A 343 7.20 -1.23 -3.04
N VAL A 344 7.09 -1.45 -4.36
CA VAL A 344 8.19 -1.19 -5.32
C VAL A 344 8.38 0.32 -5.47
N LYS A 345 9.55 0.84 -5.08
CA LYS A 345 9.81 2.29 -4.98
C LYS A 345 9.92 2.97 -6.34
N GLU A 346 10.29 2.21 -7.36
CA GLU A 346 10.53 2.67 -8.73
C GLU A 346 9.24 2.89 -9.54
N LEU A 347 8.09 2.48 -8.99
CA LEU A 347 6.79 2.75 -9.61
C LEU A 347 6.36 4.19 -9.37
N ASN A 348 5.74 4.81 -10.38
CA ASN A 348 5.30 6.21 -10.31
C ASN A 348 4.02 6.41 -9.49
N HIS A 349 3.27 5.34 -9.20
CA HIS A 349 2.04 5.39 -8.41
C HIS A 349 2.02 4.25 -7.41
N HIS A 350 1.52 4.52 -6.21
CA HIS A 350 1.38 3.55 -5.13
C HIS A 350 -0.05 3.57 -4.59
N TYR A 351 -0.52 2.40 -4.18
CA TYR A 351 -1.77 2.24 -3.47
C TYR A 351 -1.54 1.50 -2.16
N GLU A 352 -2.44 1.71 -1.21
CA GLU A 352 -2.44 0.96 0.03
C GLU A 352 -3.14 -0.37 -0.16
N VAL A 353 -2.72 -1.38 0.59
CA VAL A 353 -3.28 -2.72 0.49
C VAL A 353 -3.74 -3.15 1.86
N PHE A 354 -4.96 -3.68 1.92
CA PHE A 354 -5.58 -4.21 3.12
C PHE A 354 -6.11 -5.61 2.88
N GLN A 355 -5.91 -6.49 3.85
CA GLN A 355 -6.49 -7.82 3.86
C GLN A 355 -7.53 -7.92 4.97
N PHE A 356 -8.70 -8.50 4.67
CA PHE A 356 -9.65 -8.90 5.70
C PHE A 356 -9.15 -10.17 6.40
N THR A 357 -9.06 -10.15 7.73
CA THR A 357 -8.54 -11.28 8.52
C THR A 357 -9.69 -11.97 9.24
N MET A 358 -9.76 -13.31 9.18
CA MET A 358 -10.77 -14.11 9.90
C MET A 358 -10.47 -14.18 11.40
#